data_AF-A0A938H803-F1
#
_entry.id   AF-A0A938H803-F1
#
_cell.length_a   1.000
_cell.length_b   1.000
_cell.length_c   1.000
_cell.angle_alpha   90.00
_cell.angle_beta   90.00
_cell.angle_gamma   90.00
#
_symmetry.space_group_name_H-M   'P 1'
#
loop_
_entity.id
_entity.type
_entity.pdbx_description
1 polymer ?
#
loop_
_entity_poly.entity_id
_entity_poly.type
_entity_poly.pdbx_seq_one_letter_code
_entity_poly.pdbx_strand_id
1 'polypeptide(L)'
;MNQPRSSSKITFVHLQEHVAANNASNQVLTKTLTMENFTVYNPVRLKFGPGTVDTVGQDLAEEGHQSVLILLGQGSARRSGLLDRIEAQLLKAGLSWEIFEGIRPNPVYEDADRAVQRAKAMKADALLAVGGGSVIDTAKAVAAGAYVEHSVWDFY
;
A
#
# COMPACT_ATOMS: atom_id res chain seq x y z
N MET A 1 7.72 17.36 18.25
CA MET A 1 7.51 18.68 17.64
C MET A 1 7.64 18.46 16.14
N ASN A 2 6.53 18.26 15.42
CA ASN A 2 6.58 17.91 14.00
C ASN A 2 5.45 18.64 13.25
N GLN A 3 5.88 19.42 12.25
CA GLN A 3 5.20 20.05 11.11
C GLN A 3 5.89 21.42 10.89
N PRO A 4 6.39 21.68 9.67
CA PRO A 4 5.47 22.05 8.59
C PRO A 4 5.76 21.31 7.27
N ARG A 5 4.83 20.45 6.84
CA ARG A 5 4.71 20.03 5.44
C ARG A 5 3.85 21.07 4.71
N SER A 6 4.50 22.13 4.26
CA SER A 6 3.92 23.09 3.33
C SER A 6 4.81 23.22 2.10
N SER A 7 4.71 22.26 1.19
CA SER A 7 4.85 22.59 -0.22
C SER A 7 3.44 22.76 -0.77
N SER A 8 3.13 23.98 -1.20
CA SER A 8 1.85 24.30 -1.83
C SER A 8 1.66 23.40 -3.05
N LYS A 9 0.93 22.29 -2.90
CA LYS A 9 0.59 21.41 -4.01
C LYS A 9 -0.56 22.05 -4.77
N ILE A 10 -0.26 22.70 -5.89
CA ILE A 10 -1.27 23.04 -6.89
C ILE A 10 -1.97 21.73 -7.28
N THR A 11 -3.27 21.63 -7.00
CA THR A 11 -4.06 20.44 -7.31
C THR A 11 -4.66 20.60 -8.70
N PHE A 12 -4.31 19.70 -9.62
CA PHE A 12 -4.90 19.62 -10.96
C PHE A 12 -6.19 18.81 -10.89
N VAL A 13 -7.30 19.40 -11.34
CA VAL A 13 -8.59 18.73 -11.50
C VAL A 13 -8.94 18.72 -12.98
N HIS A 14 -9.16 17.54 -13.54
CA HIS A 14 -9.66 17.38 -14.91
C HIS A 14 -11.14 17.03 -14.87
N LEU A 15 -11.96 17.80 -15.60
CA LEU A 15 -13.39 17.55 -15.76
C LEU A 15 -13.64 17.13 -17.20
N GLN A 16 -14.34 16.01 -17.37
CA GLN A 16 -14.81 15.53 -18.66
C GLN A 16 -16.31 15.25 -18.54
N GLU A 17 -17.10 15.90 -19.39
CA GLU A 17 -18.56 15.74 -19.45
C GLU A 17 -18.93 15.02 -20.76
N HIS A 18 -19.77 13.99 -20.67
CA HIS A 18 -20.29 13.29 -21.84
C HIS A 18 -21.75 13.69 -22.07
N VAL A 19 -22.00 14.50 -23.10
CA VAL A 19 -23.37 14.88 -23.49
C VAL A 19 -23.97 13.77 -24.36
N ALA A 20 -24.97 13.05 -23.83
CA ALA A 20 -25.69 12.05 -24.61
C ALA A 20 -26.51 12.74 -25.71
N ALA A 21 -26.30 12.35 -26.97
CA ALA A 21 -27.12 12.82 -28.08
C ALA A 21 -28.54 12.24 -27.98
N ASN A 22 -29.53 13.08 -27.71
CA ASN A 22 -30.95 12.72 -27.69
C ASN A 22 -31.45 12.46 -29.12
N ASN A 23 -31.20 11.27 -29.68
CA ASN A 23 -31.86 10.82 -30.89
C ASN A 23 -33.13 10.05 -30.51
N ALA A 24 -34.25 10.78 -30.49
CA ALA A 24 -35.58 10.27 -30.22
C ALA A 24 -36.14 9.45 -31.40
N SER A 25 -35.53 8.32 -31.76
CA SER A 25 -36.03 7.41 -32.81
C SER A 25 -35.39 6.01 -32.76
N ASN A 26 -35.45 5.31 -31.62
CA ASN A 26 -35.44 3.83 -31.55
C ASN A 26 -35.49 3.35 -30.09
N GLN A 27 -36.70 3.31 -29.52
CA GLN A 27 -36.96 2.60 -28.28
C GLN A 27 -37.12 1.09 -28.56
N VAL A 28 -36.02 0.41 -28.89
CA VAL A 28 -35.98 -1.05 -28.87
C VAL A 28 -34.80 -1.47 -27.99
N LEU A 29 -35.13 -1.90 -26.76
CA LEU A 29 -34.41 -2.82 -25.88
C LEU A 29 -32.87 -2.82 -25.92
N THR A 30 -32.25 -1.65 -25.90
CA THR A 30 -30.92 -1.51 -25.35
C THR A 30 -31.11 -0.94 -23.95
N LYS A 31 -30.81 -1.73 -22.91
CA LYS A 31 -30.50 -1.15 -21.60
C LYS A 31 -29.35 -0.19 -21.88
N THR A 32 -29.66 1.10 -22.05
CA THR A 32 -28.65 2.10 -22.34
C THR A 32 -27.68 2.02 -21.17
N LEU A 33 -26.47 1.51 -21.44
CA LEU A 33 -25.37 1.53 -20.49
C LEU A 33 -24.92 3.00 -20.43
N THR A 34 -25.71 3.84 -19.78
CA THR A 34 -25.35 5.22 -19.50
C THR A 34 -24.23 5.18 -18.46
N MET A 35 -23.07 5.73 -18.82
CA MET A 35 -21.97 5.89 -17.88
C MET A 35 -22.39 6.89 -16.81
N GLU A 36 -22.43 6.45 -15.55
CA GLU A 36 -22.69 7.32 -14.40
C GLU A 36 -21.53 8.30 -14.21
N ASN A 37 -21.84 9.49 -13.68
CA ASN A 37 -20.80 10.45 -13.33
C ASN A 37 -19.93 9.87 -12.21
N PHE A 38 -18.60 9.92 -12.39
CA PHE A 38 -17.66 9.44 -11.38
C PHE A 38 -16.45 10.37 -11.27
N THR A 39 -15.81 10.36 -10.11
CA THR A 39 -14.50 10.99 -9.88
C THR A 39 -13.54 9.91 -9.41
N VAL A 40 -12.36 9.85 -10.03
CA VAL A 40 -11.27 8.95 -9.62
C VAL A 40 -10.10 9.76 -9.12
N TYR A 41 -9.68 9.49 -7.89
CA TYR A 41 -8.45 9.98 -7.31
C TYR A 41 -7.69 8.82 -6.68
N ASN A 42 -6.44 8.61 -7.08
CA ASN A 42 -5.57 7.59 -6.51
C ASN A 42 -4.25 8.24 -6.07
N PRO A 43 -4.00 8.38 -4.75
CA PRO A 43 -2.77 9.00 -4.24
C PRO A 43 -1.55 8.05 -4.30
N VAL A 44 -1.74 6.78 -4.63
CA VAL A 44 -0.68 5.77 -4.62
C VAL A 44 0.29 6.02 -5.78
N ARG A 45 1.58 6.12 -5.47
CA ARG A 45 2.65 6.13 -6.47
C ARG A 45 2.89 4.71 -6.97
N LEU A 46 2.54 4.43 -8.23
CA LEU A 46 2.79 3.14 -8.86
C LEU A 46 4.17 3.14 -9.56
N LYS A 47 5.09 2.29 -9.09
CA LYS A 47 6.37 2.02 -9.76
C LYS A 47 6.34 0.61 -10.34
N PHE A 48 6.46 0.51 -11.66
CA PHE A 48 6.39 -0.77 -12.37
C PHE A 48 7.52 -0.90 -13.39
N GLY A 49 8.08 -2.11 -13.48
CA GLY A 49 9.15 -2.45 -14.42
C GLY A 49 10.37 -3.10 -13.75
N PRO A 50 11.30 -3.66 -14.54
CA PRO A 50 12.52 -4.26 -14.04
C PRO A 50 13.37 -3.25 -13.25
N GLY A 51 14.01 -3.69 -12.17
CA GLY A 51 14.91 -2.85 -11.36
C GLY A 51 14.21 -1.86 -10.42
N THR A 52 12.89 -1.75 -10.45
CA THR A 52 12.13 -0.86 -9.54
C THR A 52 12.38 -1.13 -8.06
N VAL A 53 12.56 -2.41 -7.67
CA VAL A 53 12.91 -2.77 -6.29
C VAL A 53 14.24 -2.18 -5.82
N ASP A 54 15.17 -1.88 -6.74
CA ASP A 54 16.48 -1.35 -6.39
C ASP A 54 16.43 0.10 -5.90
N THR A 55 15.26 0.73 -5.95
CA THR A 55 15.02 2.11 -5.49
C THR A 55 14.23 2.20 -4.18
N VAL A 56 13.78 1.07 -3.62
CA VAL A 56 12.88 1.06 -2.46
C VAL A 56 13.45 1.76 -1.22
N GLY A 57 14.75 1.59 -0.97
CA GLY A 57 15.43 2.26 0.14
C GLY A 57 15.48 3.78 -0.04
N GLN A 58 15.75 4.24 -1.26
CA GLN A 58 15.72 5.67 -1.59
C GLN A 58 14.32 6.26 -1.44
N ASP A 59 13.28 5.58 -1.96
CA ASP A 59 11.89 6.05 -1.86
C ASP A 59 11.49 6.27 -0.39
N LEU A 60 11.77 5.29 0.47
CA LEU A 60 11.46 5.36 1.90
C LEU A 60 12.23 6.48 2.62
N ALA A 61 13.51 6.64 2.29
CA ALA A 61 14.35 7.69 2.88
C ALA A 61 13.91 9.09 2.44
N GLU A 62 13.55 9.28 1.16
CA GLU A 62 13.02 10.56 0.64
C GLU A 62 11.68 10.94 1.28
N GLU A 63 10.88 9.94 1.68
CA GLU A 63 9.64 10.14 2.43
C GLU A 63 9.87 10.40 3.93
N GLY A 64 11.11 10.23 4.40
CA GLY A 64 11.57 10.53 5.76
C GLY A 64 11.40 9.38 6.75
N HIS A 65 11.23 8.15 6.27
CA HIS A 65 11.14 6.95 7.10
C HIS A 65 12.53 6.48 7.57
N GLN A 66 12.59 5.79 8.71
CA GLN A 66 13.82 5.31 9.34
C GLN A 66 13.72 3.87 9.86
N SER A 67 12.52 3.37 10.14
CA SER A 67 12.30 2.04 10.72
C SER A 67 11.17 1.29 10.01
N VAL A 68 11.52 0.22 9.32
CA VAL A 68 10.64 -0.49 8.40
C VAL A 68 10.29 -1.87 8.93
N LEU A 69 9.00 -2.18 9.08
CA LEU A 69 8.58 -3.58 9.25
C LEU A 69 8.32 -4.21 7.87
N ILE A 70 9.10 -5.23 7.52
CA ILE A 70 8.91 -6.01 6.29
C ILE A 70 7.92 -7.14 6.58
N LEU A 71 6.84 -7.22 5.80
CA LEU A 71 5.84 -8.30 5.88
C LEU A 71 6.01 -9.27 4.72
N LEU A 72 6.14 -10.57 5.02
CA LEU A 72 6.40 -11.63 4.03
C LEU A 72 5.36 -12.76 4.09
N GLY A 73 5.10 -13.35 2.93
CA GLY A 73 4.42 -14.65 2.84
C GLY A 73 5.33 -15.83 3.20
N GLN A 74 5.01 -17.03 2.73
CA GLN A 74 5.69 -18.29 3.08
C GLN A 74 7.04 -18.55 2.35
N GLY A 75 7.79 -17.49 2.01
CA GLY A 75 9.18 -17.63 1.57
C GLY A 75 9.46 -17.55 0.07
N SER A 76 8.47 -17.19 -0.78
CA SER A 76 8.73 -16.94 -2.21
C SER A 76 9.79 -15.84 -2.41
N ALA A 77 9.66 -14.73 -1.69
CA ALA A 77 10.60 -13.60 -1.73
C ALA A 77 12.03 -13.98 -1.29
N ARG A 78 12.15 -14.93 -0.35
CA ARG A 78 13.45 -15.45 0.10
C ARG A 78 14.08 -16.33 -0.97
N ARG A 79 13.33 -17.29 -1.51
CA ARG A 79 13.84 -18.23 -2.54
C ARG A 79 14.26 -17.53 -3.84
N SER A 80 13.62 -16.41 -4.19
CA SER A 80 13.96 -15.65 -5.39
C SER A 80 15.13 -14.67 -5.21
N GLY A 81 15.67 -14.51 -3.99
CA GLY A 81 16.65 -13.48 -3.67
C GLY A 81 16.07 -12.05 -3.67
N LEU A 82 14.75 -11.90 -3.77
CA LEU A 82 14.10 -10.59 -3.72
C LEU A 82 14.26 -9.92 -2.35
N LEU A 83 14.15 -10.71 -1.27
CA LEU A 83 14.35 -10.21 0.09
C LEU A 83 15.76 -9.64 0.28
N ASP A 84 16.79 -10.41 -0.11
CA ASP A 84 18.19 -9.99 0.01
C ASP A 84 18.45 -8.67 -0.74
N ARG A 85 17.85 -8.51 -1.93
CA ARG A 85 17.92 -7.26 -2.70
C ARG A 85 17.28 -6.10 -1.95
N ILE A 86 16.11 -6.31 -1.35
CA ILE A 86 15.42 -5.28 -0.56
C ILE A 86 16.25 -4.87 0.64
N GLU A 87 16.72 -5.83 1.45
CA GLU A 87 17.56 -5.57 2.63
C GLU A 87 18.83 -4.82 2.26
N ALA A 88 19.46 -5.15 1.12
CA ALA A 88 20.61 -4.41 0.60
C ALA A 88 20.29 -2.94 0.27
N GLN A 89 19.09 -2.63 -0.23
CA GLN A 89 18.69 -1.24 -0.49
C GLN A 89 18.33 -0.49 0.79
N LEU A 90 17.67 -1.15 1.75
CA LEU A 90 17.39 -0.55 3.06
C LEU A 90 18.69 -0.22 3.80
N LEU A 91 19.66 -1.13 3.77
CA LEU A 91 20.99 -0.92 4.33
C LEU A 91 21.70 0.28 3.70
N LYS A 92 21.72 0.36 2.37
CA LYS A 92 22.33 1.49 1.64
C LYS A 92 21.69 2.83 1.98
N ALA A 93 20.39 2.83 2.26
CA ALA A 93 19.64 4.01 2.67
C ALA A 93 19.77 4.34 4.17
N GLY A 94 20.49 3.52 4.95
CA GLY A 94 20.65 3.72 6.39
C GLY A 94 19.38 3.45 7.21
N LEU A 95 18.45 2.66 6.67
CA LEU A 95 17.19 2.32 7.33
C LEU A 95 17.39 1.11 8.25
N SER A 96 16.66 1.08 9.37
CA SER A 96 16.53 -0.10 10.22
C SER A 96 15.31 -0.91 9.80
N TRP A 97 15.35 -2.23 9.96
CA TRP A 97 14.20 -3.07 9.66
C TRP A 97 14.11 -4.32 10.54
N GLU A 98 12.89 -4.84 10.66
CA GLU A 98 12.61 -6.19 11.15
C GLU A 98 11.71 -6.91 10.15
N ILE A 99 11.62 -8.24 10.27
CA ILE A 99 10.83 -9.09 9.37
C ILE A 99 9.73 -9.78 10.16
N PHE A 100 8.50 -9.67 9.65
CA PHE A 100 7.37 -10.52 10.02
C PHE A 100 7.04 -11.45 8.85
N GLU A 101 7.32 -12.74 8.99
CA GLU A 101 7.16 -13.73 7.92
C GLU A 101 6.13 -14.81 8.24
N GLY A 102 5.71 -15.53 7.19
CA GLY A 102 4.78 -16.66 7.32
C GLY A 102 3.30 -16.30 7.10
N ILE A 103 2.99 -15.12 6.57
CA ILE A 103 1.60 -14.75 6.22
C ILE A 103 1.06 -15.75 5.21
N ARG A 104 -0.06 -16.37 5.57
CA ARG A 104 -0.69 -17.45 4.80
C ARG A 104 -1.60 -16.89 3.69
N PRO A 105 -1.85 -17.65 2.62
CA PRO A 105 -3.03 -17.42 1.77
C PRO A 105 -4.29 -17.43 2.64
N ASN A 106 -5.24 -16.52 2.38
CA ASN A 106 -6.38 -16.23 3.25
C ASN A 106 -5.92 -15.83 4.67
N PRO A 107 -5.39 -14.61 4.84
CA PRO A 107 -4.81 -14.18 6.10
C PRO A 107 -5.87 -14.16 7.20
N VAL A 108 -5.47 -14.50 8.42
CA VAL A 108 -6.31 -14.42 9.62
C VAL A 108 -5.89 -13.22 10.46
N TYR A 109 -6.82 -12.63 11.20
CA TYR A 109 -6.58 -11.37 11.92
C TYR A 109 -5.51 -11.52 13.01
N GLU A 110 -5.31 -12.71 13.58
CA GLU A 110 -4.28 -12.97 14.58
C GLU A 110 -2.87 -12.78 14.02
N ASP A 111 -2.65 -13.03 12.72
CA ASP A 111 -1.37 -12.75 12.08
C ASP A 111 -1.14 -11.23 11.99
N ALA A 112 -2.19 -10.46 11.70
CA ALA A 112 -2.13 -9.00 11.70
C ALA A 112 -1.91 -8.44 13.11
N ASP A 113 -2.62 -8.91 14.13
CA ASP A 113 -2.44 -8.45 15.51
C ASP A 113 -1.01 -8.68 16.00
N ARG A 114 -0.42 -9.85 15.71
CA ARG A 114 1.00 -10.12 16.06
C ARG A 114 1.96 -9.18 15.32
N ALA A 115 1.68 -8.89 14.06
CA ALA A 115 2.47 -7.93 13.28
C ALA A 115 2.29 -6.48 13.79
N VAL A 116 1.12 -6.09 14.30
CA VAL A 116 0.90 -4.80 14.99
C VAL A 116 1.78 -4.70 16.22
N GLN A 117 1.79 -5.73 17.07
CA GLN A 117 2.63 -5.72 18.28
C GLN A 117 4.11 -5.57 17.91
N ARG A 118 4.56 -6.26 16.85
CA ARG A 118 5.91 -6.13 16.32
C ARG A 118 6.20 -4.71 15.82
N ALA A 119 5.31 -4.13 15.02
CA ALA A 119 5.44 -2.78 14.48
C ALA A 119 5.55 -1.74 15.60
N LYS A 120 4.69 -1.84 16.63
CA LYS A 120 4.73 -0.96 17.81
C LYS A 120 6.02 -1.12 18.61
N ALA A 121 6.46 -2.37 18.86
CA ALA A 121 7.65 -2.67 19.65
C ALA A 121 8.92 -2.08 19.02
N MET A 122 9.07 -2.22 17.69
CA MET A 122 10.21 -1.67 16.97
C MET A 122 10.05 -0.19 16.61
N LYS A 123 8.89 0.42 16.90
CA LYS A 123 8.52 1.79 16.49
C LYS A 123 8.63 1.99 14.97
N ALA A 124 8.11 1.03 14.20
CA ALA A 124 8.11 1.11 12.75
C ALA A 124 7.38 2.38 12.29
N ASP A 125 8.01 3.14 11.41
CA ASP A 125 7.43 4.30 10.73
C ASP A 125 7.06 4.02 9.27
N ALA A 126 7.38 2.83 8.76
CA ALA A 126 6.92 2.31 7.48
C ALA A 126 6.65 0.80 7.53
N LEU A 127 5.73 0.33 6.67
CA LEU A 127 5.48 -1.08 6.43
C LEU A 127 5.83 -1.42 4.98
N LEU A 128 6.60 -2.48 4.76
CA LEU A 128 6.98 -2.96 3.44
C LEU A 128 6.39 -4.36 3.19
N ALA A 129 5.27 -4.41 2.49
CA ALA A 129 4.63 -5.67 2.09
C ALA A 129 5.33 -6.28 0.87
N VAL A 130 5.91 -7.48 1.03
CA VAL A 130 6.58 -8.20 -0.07
C VAL A 130 5.89 -9.54 -0.30
N GLY A 131 4.92 -9.55 -1.21
CA GLY A 131 4.15 -10.73 -1.55
C GLY A 131 2.93 -10.40 -2.41
N GLY A 132 1.98 -11.34 -2.46
CA GLY A 132 0.69 -11.16 -3.13
C GLY A 132 -0.34 -10.45 -2.26
N GLY A 133 -1.62 -10.53 -2.67
CA GLY A 133 -2.74 -9.85 -2.01
C GLY A 133 -2.85 -10.12 -0.52
N SER A 134 -2.63 -11.36 -0.06
CA SER A 134 -2.70 -11.69 1.37
C SER A 134 -1.71 -10.91 2.23
N VAL A 135 -0.49 -10.70 1.75
CA VAL A 135 0.54 -9.91 2.46
C VAL A 135 0.18 -8.44 2.45
N ILE A 136 -0.32 -7.93 1.33
CA ILE A 136 -0.75 -6.53 1.18
C ILE A 136 -1.94 -6.22 2.10
N ASP A 137 -2.93 -7.09 2.16
CA ASP A 137 -4.12 -6.89 2.99
C ASP A 137 -3.77 -7.00 4.48
N THR A 138 -2.90 -7.94 4.85
CA THR A 138 -2.34 -7.99 6.21
C THR A 138 -1.61 -6.71 6.57
N ALA A 139 -0.78 -6.17 5.67
CA ALA A 139 -0.06 -4.92 5.91
C ALA A 139 -1.00 -3.72 6.09
N LYS A 140 -2.12 -3.66 5.37
CA LYS A 140 -3.16 -2.63 5.58
C LYS A 140 -3.81 -2.74 6.96
N ALA A 141 -4.15 -3.95 7.39
CA ALA A 141 -4.69 -4.18 8.72
C ALA A 141 -3.68 -3.76 9.80
N VAL A 142 -2.40 -4.09 9.62
CA VAL A 142 -1.32 -3.68 10.53
C VAL A 142 -1.13 -2.16 10.55
N ALA A 143 -1.21 -1.49 9.41
CA ALA A 143 -1.12 -0.04 9.33
C ALA A 143 -2.23 0.65 10.13
N ALA A 144 -3.46 0.16 10.05
CA ALA A 144 -4.57 0.66 10.85
C ALA A 144 -4.40 0.30 12.34
N GLY A 145 -4.04 -0.95 12.62
CA GLY A 145 -3.84 -1.50 13.97
C GLY A 145 -2.73 -0.81 14.77
N ALA A 146 -1.71 -0.28 14.10
CA ALA A 146 -0.60 0.42 14.74
C ALA A 146 -1.05 1.66 15.55
N TYR A 147 -2.23 2.23 15.27
CA TYR A 147 -2.75 3.44 15.91
C TYR A 147 -3.87 3.19 16.94
N VAL A 148 -4.24 1.93 17.19
CA VAL A 148 -5.32 1.57 18.12
C VAL A 148 -4.85 0.57 19.17
N GLU A 149 -5.54 0.50 20.30
CA GLU A 149 -5.22 -0.43 21.39
C GLU A 149 -6.04 -1.74 21.33
N HIS A 150 -7.08 -1.77 20.51
CA HIS A 150 -7.92 -2.95 20.31
C HIS A 150 -7.41 -3.82 19.15
N SER A 151 -8.04 -4.99 18.93
CA SER A 151 -7.68 -5.89 17.83
C SER A 151 -8.00 -5.26 16.48
N VAL A 152 -7.25 -5.60 15.43
CA VAL A 152 -7.60 -5.22 14.05
C VAL A 152 -8.94 -5.81 13.60
N TRP A 153 -9.44 -6.84 14.30
CA TRP A 153 -10.73 -7.46 14.02
C TRP A 153 -11.88 -6.46 14.16
N ASP A 154 -11.79 -5.53 15.11
CA ASP A 154 -12.87 -4.57 15.41
C ASP A 154 -13.07 -3.52 14.29
N PHE A 155 -12.24 -3.55 13.24
CA PHE A 155 -12.45 -2.75 12.03
C PHE A 155 -13.43 -3.35 11.02
N TYR A 156 -13.82 -4.63 11.19
CA TYR A 156 -14.61 -5.42 10.24
C TYR A 156 -15.91 -5.94 10.88
#